data_AF-A0A968GP30-F1
#
_entry.id   AF-A0A968GP30-F1
#
_cell.length_a   1.000
_cell.length_b   1.000
_cell.length_c   1.000
_cell.angle_alpha   90.00
_cell.angle_beta   90.00
_cell.angle_gamma   90.00
#
_symmetry.space_group_name_H-M   'P 1'
#
loop_
_entity.id
_entity.type
_entity.pdbx_description
1 polymer ?
#
loop_
_entity_poly.entity_id
_entity_poly.type
_entity_poly.pdbx_seq_one_letter_code
_entity_poly.pdbx_strand_id
1 'polypeptide(L)'
;MAKKNQPTWHRYTFMALVIAGLALLFTVGVLLTRGLLVTNIFTGTTVETLDRLLMIGAGVFVLAIAIYGLLEPEKVRGALTGRQAKYGSNAIIMTIAFLGILIVGNVLTYQNPKRLADTTEDRINTLAPETIQALETLPEPVT
;
A
#
# COMPACT_ATOMS: atom_id res chain seq x y z
N MET A 1 31.64 32.52 13.05
CA MET A 1 30.50 31.58 13.18
C MET A 1 30.97 30.38 14.00
N ALA A 2 30.53 30.26 15.25
CA ALA A 2 31.00 29.20 16.15
C ALA A 2 30.41 27.85 15.72
N LYS A 3 31.26 26.88 15.38
CA LYS A 3 30.88 25.50 15.08
C LYS A 3 30.36 24.88 16.37
N LYS A 4 29.02 24.82 16.53
CA LYS A 4 28.37 24.18 17.68
C LYS A 4 28.87 22.72 17.76
N ASN A 5 29.66 22.40 18.77
CA ASN A 5 30.17 21.06 19.00
C ASN A 5 28.98 20.10 19.08
N GLN A 6 28.85 19.22 18.09
CA GLN A 6 27.78 18.23 18.11
C GLN A 6 28.12 17.18 19.17
N PRO A 7 27.17 16.83 20.05
CA PRO A 7 27.40 15.84 21.09
C PRO A 7 27.72 14.47 20.49
N THR A 8 28.60 13.71 21.14
CA THR A 8 29.04 12.36 20.72
C THR A 8 27.89 11.36 20.53
N TRP A 9 26.74 11.63 21.17
CA TRP A 9 25.50 10.87 21.04
C TRP A 9 24.91 10.82 19.63
N HIS A 10 25.25 11.78 18.75
CA HIS A 10 24.73 11.84 17.38
C HIS A 10 25.08 10.61 16.53
N ARG A 11 26.21 9.95 16.81
CA ARG A 11 26.59 8.69 16.13
C ARG A 11 25.62 7.55 16.45
N TYR A 12 25.11 7.49 17.67
CA TYR A 12 24.13 6.49 18.08
C TYR A 12 22.75 6.77 17.47
N THR A 13 22.41 8.03 17.24
CA THR A 13 21.16 8.38 16.55
C THR A 13 21.15 7.89 15.10
N PHE A 14 22.27 8.01 14.39
CA PHE A 14 22.40 7.47 13.03
C PHE A 14 22.24 5.94 13.02
N MET A 15 22.86 5.24 13.97
CA MET A 15 22.72 3.79 14.10
C MET A 15 21.26 3.38 14.39
N ALA A 16 20.55 4.09 15.27
CA ALA A 16 19.15 3.82 15.56
C ALA A 16 18.26 3.96 14.32
N LEU A 17 18.52 4.97 13.48
CA LEU A 17 17.78 5.18 12.23
C LEU A 17 18.08 4.07 11.21
N VAL A 18 19.34 3.66 11.06
CA VAL A 18 19.73 2.55 10.18
C VAL A 18 19.07 1.24 10.63
N ILE A 19 19.06 0.95 11.93
CA ILE A 19 18.40 -0.23 12.49
C ILE A 19 16.90 -0.17 12.22
N ALA A 20 16.25 0.99 12.42
CA ALA A 20 14.84 1.16 12.08
C ALA A 20 14.58 0.92 10.59
N GLY A 21 15.44 1.44 9.70
CA GLY A 21 15.32 1.21 8.26
C GLY A 21 15.42 -0.26 7.88
N LEU A 22 16.39 -0.98 8.43
CA LEU A 22 16.54 -2.42 8.21
C LEU A 22 15.35 -3.22 8.77
N ALA A 23 14.89 -2.87 9.97
CA ALA A 23 13.72 -3.51 10.57
C ALA A 23 12.45 -3.27 9.74
N LEU A 24 12.27 -2.06 9.21
CA LEU A 24 11.16 -1.74 8.31
C LEU A 24 11.20 -2.59 7.04
N LEU A 25 12.35 -2.65 6.36
CA LEU A 25 12.52 -3.46 5.15
C LEU A 25 12.25 -4.94 5.42
N PHE A 26 12.77 -5.47 6.53
CA PHE A 26 12.48 -6.83 6.97
C PHE A 26 10.98 -7.04 7.17
N THR A 27 10.32 -6.16 7.92
CA THR A 27 8.89 -6.28 8.23
C THR A 27 8.02 -6.20 6.97
N VAL A 28 8.35 -5.29 6.04
CA VAL A 28 7.67 -5.19 4.74
C VAL A 28 7.87 -6.45 3.91
N GLY A 29 9.08 -7.01 3.88
CA GLY A 29 9.34 -8.28 3.20
C GLY A 29 8.47 -9.42 3.71
N VAL A 30 8.35 -9.56 5.04
CA VAL A 30 7.49 -10.57 5.67
C VAL A 30 6.00 -10.29 5.42
N LEU A 31 5.58 -9.03 5.34
CA LEU A 31 4.20 -8.65 5.02
C LEU A 31 3.83 -9.07 3.59
N LEU A 32 4.75 -8.86 2.64
CA LEU A 32 4.58 -9.25 1.25
C LEU A 32 4.50 -10.78 1.12
N THR A 33 5.38 -11.53 1.79
CA THR A 33 5.31 -13.00 1.76
C THR A 33 4.00 -13.51 2.38
N ARG A 34 3.50 -12.88 3.44
CA ARG A 34 2.18 -13.19 4.00
C ARG A 34 1.05 -12.94 3.00
N GLY A 35 1.09 -11.80 2.29
CA GLY A 35 0.11 -11.48 1.25
C GLY A 35 0.09 -12.53 0.13
N LEU A 36 1.26 -12.99 -0.31
CA LEU A 36 1.40 -14.02 -1.34
C LEU A 36 0.95 -15.42 -0.88
N LEU A 37 1.09 -15.73 0.41
CA LEU A 37 0.53 -16.98 0.97
C LEU A 37 -1.00 -16.96 0.97
N VAL A 38 -1.62 -15.83 1.36
CA VAL A 38 -3.09 -15.72 1.43
C VAL A 38 -3.74 -15.86 0.05
N THR A 39 -3.04 -15.44 -1.01
CA THR A 39 -3.51 -15.61 -2.39
C THR A 39 -3.26 -17.01 -2.97
N ASN A 40 -2.70 -17.94 -2.17
CA ASN A 40 -2.30 -19.30 -2.59
C ASN A 40 -1.29 -19.33 -3.76
N ILE A 41 -0.56 -18.23 -3.99
CA ILE A 41 0.48 -18.16 -5.03
C ILE A 41 1.77 -18.88 -4.57
N PHE A 42 1.96 -19.04 -3.25
CA PHE A 42 3.15 -19.64 -2.66
C PHE A 42 2.75 -20.60 -1.52
N THR A 43 3.44 -21.74 -1.38
CA THR A 43 3.12 -22.79 -0.39
C THR A 43 4.37 -23.25 0.39
N GLY A 44 5.22 -22.30 0.78
CA GLY A 44 6.51 -22.59 1.42
C GLY A 44 6.59 -22.42 2.94
N THR A 45 5.56 -21.89 3.62
CA THR A 45 5.64 -21.53 5.06
C THR A 45 4.25 -21.45 5.71
N THR A 46 4.18 -21.57 7.05
CA THR A 46 2.95 -21.42 7.84
C THR A 46 2.67 -19.94 8.19
N VAL A 47 1.38 -19.58 8.23
CA VAL A 47 0.93 -18.22 8.59
C VAL A 47 1.38 -17.80 9.99
N GLU A 48 1.42 -18.74 10.93
CA GLU A 48 1.84 -18.50 12.32
C GLU A 48 3.30 -18.04 12.41
N THR A 49 4.18 -18.64 11.61
CA THR A 49 5.60 -18.25 11.57
C THR A 49 5.75 -16.82 11.06
N LEU A 50 4.99 -16.45 10.02
CA LEU A 50 5.02 -15.09 9.47
C LEU A 50 4.45 -14.07 10.44
N ASP A 51 3.35 -14.38 11.12
CA ASP A 51 2.75 -13.47 12.09
C ASP A 51 3.71 -13.21 13.27
N ARG A 52 4.43 -14.24 13.75
CA ARG A 52 5.49 -14.07 14.75
C ARG A 52 6.63 -13.18 14.23
N LEU A 53 7.12 -13.41 13.01
CA LEU A 53 8.18 -12.60 12.40
C LEU A 53 7.76 -11.14 12.18
N LEU A 54 6.50 -10.92 11.77
CA LEU A 54 5.92 -9.58 11.64
C LEU A 54 5.91 -8.86 12.99
N MET A 55 5.47 -9.53 14.06
CA MET A 55 5.40 -8.93 15.38
C MET A 55 6.80 -8.57 15.91
N ILE A 56 7.80 -9.41 15.68
CA ILE A 56 9.20 -9.13 16.04
C ILE A 56 9.75 -7.95 15.22
N GLY A 57 9.60 -7.98 13.89
CA GLY A 57 10.09 -6.92 13.02
C GLY A 57 9.46 -5.56 13.34
N ALA A 58 8.13 -5.54 13.50
CA ALA A 58 7.38 -4.36 13.90
C ALA A 58 7.80 -3.87 15.30
N GLY A 59 8.00 -4.78 16.26
CA GLY A 59 8.47 -4.43 17.60
C GLY A 59 9.84 -3.75 17.57
N VAL A 60 10.80 -4.34 16.85
CA VAL A 60 12.15 -3.75 16.69
C VAL A 60 12.09 -2.40 15.98
N PHE A 61 11.27 -2.27 14.94
CA PHE A 61 11.07 -1.01 14.24
C PHE A 61 10.54 0.09 15.17
N VAL A 62 9.48 -0.20 15.92
CA VAL A 62 8.87 0.75 16.86
C VAL A 62 9.87 1.17 17.94
N LEU A 63 10.60 0.22 18.51
CA LEU A 63 11.62 0.52 19.52
C LEU A 63 12.75 1.39 18.96
N ALA A 64 13.26 1.08 17.76
CA ALA A 64 14.33 1.84 17.13
C ALA A 64 13.90 3.29 16.80
N ILE A 65 12.67 3.47 16.31
CA ILE A 65 12.10 4.81 16.08
C ILE A 65 11.85 5.55 17.40
N ALA A 66 11.38 4.88 18.45
CA ALA A 66 11.17 5.48 19.76
C ALA A 66 12.50 5.98 20.35
N ILE A 67 13.56 5.16 20.28
CA ILE A 67 14.92 5.54 20.69
C ILE A 67 15.40 6.76 19.90
N TYR A 68 15.25 6.74 18.56
CA TYR A 68 15.58 7.89 17.72
C TYR A 68 14.84 9.17 18.16
N GLY A 69 13.53 9.04 18.45
CA GLY A 69 12.69 10.12 18.93
C GLY A 69 13.16 10.75 20.24
N LEU A 70 13.60 9.91 21.18
CA LEU A 70 14.13 10.35 22.47
C LEU A 70 15.52 10.99 22.36
N LEU A 71 16.36 10.53 21.44
CA LEU A 71 17.71 11.06 21.22
C LEU A 71 17.69 12.41 20.48
N GLU A 72 16.74 12.64 19.57
CA GLU A 72 16.65 13.85 18.74
C GLU A 72 15.25 14.48 18.70
N PRO A 73 14.73 14.96 19.85
CA PRO A 73 13.36 15.47 19.96
C PRO A 73 13.10 16.70 19.07
N GLU A 74 14.09 17.58 18.90
CA GLU A 74 13.95 18.79 18.09
C GLU A 74 13.76 18.47 16.60
N LYS A 75 14.46 17.45 16.08
CA LYS A 75 14.30 17.05 14.68
C LYS A 75 12.97 16.36 14.45
N VAL A 76 12.53 15.52 15.38
CA VAL A 76 11.23 14.84 15.32
C VAL A 76 10.10 15.87 15.37
N ARG A 77 10.19 16.85 16.28
CA ARG A 77 9.23 17.96 16.36
C ARG A 77 9.20 18.76 15.06
N GLY A 78 10.36 19.14 14.52
CA GLY A 78 10.47 19.84 13.25
C GLY A 78 9.85 19.05 12.08
N ALA A 79 10.06 17.74 12.04
CA ALA A 79 9.49 16.86 11.02
C ALA A 79 7.96 16.77 11.13
N LEU A 80 7.39 16.70 12.34
CA LEU A 80 5.95 16.58 12.58
C LEU A 80 5.19 17.91 12.47
N THR A 81 5.79 19.04 12.86
CA THR A 81 5.11 20.35 12.83
C THR A 81 5.48 21.21 11.63
N GLY A 82 6.46 20.78 10.85
CA GLY A 82 6.98 21.50 9.69
C GLY A 82 5.97 21.62 8.54
N ARG A 83 6.31 22.46 7.56
CA ARG A 83 5.51 22.62 6.32
C ARG A 83 5.35 21.28 5.59
N GLN A 84 6.40 20.45 5.59
CA GLN A 84 6.40 19.14 4.94
C GLN A 84 5.34 18.20 5.53
N ALA A 85 5.14 18.18 6.85
CA ALA A 85 4.07 17.40 7.45
C ALA A 85 2.69 17.91 7.02
N LYS A 86 2.46 19.23 7.03
CA LYS A 86 1.17 19.82 6.63
C LYS A 86 0.79 19.46 5.18
N TYR A 87 1.72 19.60 4.24
CA TYR A 87 1.46 19.26 2.84
C TYR A 87 1.47 17.74 2.59
N GLY A 88 2.33 17.01 3.30
CA GLY A 88 2.41 15.55 3.19
C GLY A 88 1.15 14.84 3.67
N SER A 89 0.53 15.30 4.76
CA SER A 89 -0.72 14.74 5.26
C SER A 89 -1.86 14.84 4.24
N ASN A 90 -1.98 15.96 3.53
CA ASN A 90 -2.98 16.10 2.47
C ASN A 90 -2.73 15.13 1.32
N ALA A 91 -1.46 14.97 0.91
CA ALA A 91 -1.09 14.01 -0.12
C ALA A 91 -1.46 12.57 0.30
N ILE A 92 -1.21 12.18 1.55
CA ILE A 92 -1.59 10.86 2.08
C ILE A 92 -3.11 10.65 2.01
N ILE A 93 -3.90 11.63 2.45
CA ILE A 93 -5.37 11.56 2.40
C ILE A 93 -5.84 11.38 0.95
N MET A 94 -5.29 12.17 0.02
CA MET A 94 -5.61 12.08 -1.40
C MET A 94 -5.23 10.72 -1.98
N THR A 95 -4.07 10.16 -1.61
CA THR A 95 -3.66 8.82 -2.04
C THR A 95 -4.59 7.73 -1.50
N ILE A 96 -4.97 7.79 -0.23
CA ILE A 96 -5.93 6.84 0.36
C ILE A 96 -7.28 6.93 -0.34
N ALA A 97 -7.79 8.14 -0.57
CA ALA A 97 -9.04 8.36 -1.28
C ALA A 97 -8.97 7.80 -2.71
N PHE A 98 -7.88 8.08 -3.43
CA PHE A 98 -7.65 7.56 -4.78
C PHE A 98 -7.59 6.03 -4.82
N LEU A 99 -6.82 5.40 -3.93
CA LEU A 99 -6.75 3.94 -3.82
C LEU A 99 -8.12 3.34 -3.43
N GLY A 100 -8.85 3.99 -2.53
CA GLY A 100 -10.20 3.59 -2.15
C GLY A 100 -11.16 3.59 -3.34
N ILE A 101 -11.14 4.64 -4.15
CA ILE A 101 -11.94 4.72 -5.39
C ILE A 101 -11.56 3.59 -6.34
N LEU A 102 -10.26 3.33 -6.54
CA LEU A 102 -9.81 2.24 -7.42
C LEU A 102 -10.30 0.87 -6.93
N ILE A 103 -10.16 0.57 -5.64
CA ILE A 103 -10.58 -0.71 -5.06
C ILE A 103 -12.09 -0.86 -5.16
N VAL A 104 -12.87 0.14 -4.71
CA VAL A 104 -14.34 0.08 -4.74
C VAL A 104 -14.86 0.02 -6.17
N GLY A 105 -14.33 0.86 -7.05
CA GLY A 105 -14.68 0.86 -8.47
C GLY A 105 -14.39 -0.50 -9.13
N ASN A 106 -13.23 -1.10 -8.83
CA ASN A 106 -12.88 -2.43 -9.32
C ASN A 106 -13.85 -3.51 -8.80
N VAL A 107 -14.14 -3.52 -7.50
CA VAL A 107 -15.08 -4.49 -6.89
C VAL A 107 -16.48 -4.33 -7.49
N LEU A 108 -16.98 -3.11 -7.63
CA LEU A 108 -18.29 -2.84 -8.24
C LEU A 108 -18.35 -3.31 -9.70
N THR A 109 -17.28 -3.11 -10.46
CA THR A 109 -17.18 -3.53 -11.86
C THR A 109 -17.12 -5.06 -11.97
N TYR A 110 -16.36 -5.70 -11.08
CA TYR A 110 -16.24 -7.16 -11.02
C TYR A 110 -17.57 -7.84 -10.64
N GLN A 111 -18.30 -7.28 -9.67
CA GLN A 111 -19.59 -7.81 -9.23
C GLN A 111 -20.74 -7.51 -10.20
N ASN A 112 -20.63 -6.41 -10.96
CA ASN A 112 -21.63 -6.01 -11.95
C ASN A 112 -20.98 -5.98 -13.34
N PRO A 113 -20.75 -7.14 -13.96
CA PRO A 113 -20.22 -7.24 -15.32
C PRO A 113 -21.29 -6.82 -16.34
N LYS A 114 -21.75 -5.58 -16.26
CA LYS A 114 -22.50 -4.94 -17.32
C LYS A 114 -21.48 -4.54 -18.38
N ARG A 115 -21.65 -5.01 -19.62
CA ARG A 115 -20.89 -4.53 -20.79
C ARG A 115 -21.31 -3.08 -21.06
N LEU A 116 -20.85 -2.14 -20.23
CA LEU A 116 -21.21 -0.73 -20.32
C LEU A 116 -20.53 -0.05 -21.51
N ALA A 117 -19.32 -0.51 -21.88
CA ALA A 117 -18.62 -0.09 -23.08
C ALA A 117 -17.51 -1.11 -23.41
N ASP A 118 -17.34 -1.41 -24.69
CA ASP A 118 -16.15 -2.07 -25.18
C ASP A 118 -15.10 -1.01 -25.53
N THR A 119 -13.99 -1.02 -24.79
CA THR A 119 -12.88 -0.06 -24.93
C THR A 119 -11.88 -0.50 -26.02
N THR A 120 -12.10 -1.63 -26.69
CA THR A 120 -11.28 -2.01 -27.86
C THR A 120 -11.61 -1.10 -29.04
N GLU A 121 -10.57 -0.74 -29.81
CA GLU A 121 -10.68 0.15 -30.98
C GLU A 121 -11.77 -0.33 -31.95
N ASP A 122 -11.82 -1.65 -32.16
CA ASP A 122 -12.77 -2.29 -33.09
C ASP A 122 -14.04 -2.85 -32.42
N ARG A 123 -14.24 -2.63 -31.11
CA ARG A 123 -15.38 -3.14 -30.33
C ARG A 123 -15.67 -4.64 -30.51
N ILE A 124 -14.62 -5.46 -30.57
CA ILE A 124 -14.70 -6.90 -30.87
C ILE A 124 -15.50 -7.73 -29.85
N ASN A 125 -15.73 -7.20 -28.65
CA ASN A 125 -16.52 -7.81 -27.58
C ASN A 125 -17.95 -7.24 -27.49
N THR A 126 -18.32 -6.33 -28.39
CA THR A 126 -19.71 -5.87 -28.57
C THR A 126 -20.39 -6.70 -29.65
N LEU A 127 -21.68 -6.97 -29.48
CA LEU A 127 -22.46 -7.66 -30.51
C LEU A 127 -22.56 -6.78 -31.75
N ALA A 128 -22.42 -7.38 -32.94
CA ALA A 128 -22.62 -6.68 -34.19
C ALA A 128 -24.09 -6.25 -34.33
N PRO A 129 -24.39 -5.13 -35.02
CA PRO A 129 -25.76 -4.65 -35.21
C PRO A 129 -26.69 -5.72 -35.80
N GLU A 130 -26.17 -6.55 -36.70
CA GLU A 130 -26.89 -7.65 -37.34
C GLU A 130 -27.24 -8.75 -36.34
N THR A 131 -26.35 -9.03 -35.37
CA THR A 131 -26.62 -10.00 -34.30
C THR A 131 -27.69 -9.49 -33.33
N ILE A 132 -27.70 -8.18 -33.04
CA ILE A 132 -28.74 -7.57 -32.20
C ILE A 132 -30.10 -7.65 -32.91
N GLN A 133 -30.18 -7.30 -34.20
CA GLN A 133 -31.42 -7.42 -34.96
C GLN A 133 -31.92 -8.87 -35.03
N ALA A 134 -31.03 -9.84 -35.22
CA ALA A 134 -31.40 -11.26 -35.20
C ALA A 134 -31.94 -11.69 -33.83
N LEU A 135 -31.36 -11.21 -32.73
CA LEU A 135 -31.84 -11.48 -31.37
C LEU A 135 -33.23 -10.86 -31.11
N GLU A 136 -33.52 -9.68 -31.66
CA GLU A 136 -34.84 -9.01 -31.53
C GLU A 136 -35.96 -9.75 -32.27
N THR A 137 -35.63 -10.52 -33.31
CA THR A 137 -36.61 -11.31 -34.08
C THR A 137 -36.98 -12.65 -33.43
N LEU A 138 -36.32 -13.03 -32.33
CA LEU A 138 -36.58 -14.31 -31.67
C LEU A 138 -37.89 -14.25 -30.85
N PRO A 139 -38.74 -15.29 -30.91
CA PRO A 139 -40.01 -15.33 -30.19
C PRO A 139 -39.86 -15.28 -28.65
N GLU A 140 -38.74 -15.78 -28.13
CA GLU A 140 -38.45 -15.84 -26.69
C GLU A 140 -36.97 -15.50 -26.40
N PRO A 141 -36.67 -14.82 -25.28
CA PRO A 141 -35.31 -14.46 -24.91
C PRO A 141 -34.51 -15.67 -24.45
N VAL A 142 -33.29 -15.82 -24.99
CA VAL A 142 -32.31 -16.85 -24.58
C VAL A 142 -31.47 -16.36 -23.40
N THR A 143 -31.54 -17.09 -22.28
CA THR A 143 -30.81 -16.83 -21.01
C THR A 143 -29.42 -17.44 -20.98
#